data_AF-A0A923PX55-F1
#
_entry.id   AF-A0A923PX55-F1
#
_cell.length_a   1.000
_cell.length_b   1.000
_cell.length_c   1.000
_cell.angle_alpha   90.00
_cell.angle_beta   90.00
_cell.angle_gamma   90.00
#
_symmetry.space_group_name_H-M   'P 1'
#
loop_
_entity.id
_entity.type
_entity.pdbx_description
1 polymer ?
#
loop_
_entity_poly.entity_id
_entity_poly.type
_entity_poly.pdbx_seq_one_letter_code
_entity_poly.pdbx_strand_id
1 'polypeptide(L)'
;MNLRHCILYLYLALIVGIGVAGGLFFLDARAEYTRLTAIQAENKRRVAEAETRLKYQEQVLERMRTDPAYLEKVIRSKLGYTAPNEFKFRFSEN
;
A
#
# COMPACT_ATOMS: atom_id res chain seq x y z
N MET A 1 -30.32 9.94 -56.89
CA MET A 1 -29.66 10.52 -55.68
C MET A 1 -28.19 10.74 -56.01
N ASN A 2 -27.65 11.95 -55.83
CA ASN A 2 -26.36 12.34 -56.39
C ASN A 2 -25.19 11.64 -55.67
N LEU A 3 -24.45 10.78 -56.38
CA LEU A 3 -23.33 9.95 -55.88
C LEU A 3 -22.32 10.74 -55.03
N ARG A 4 -22.04 12.00 -55.41
CA ARG A 4 -21.18 12.91 -54.65
C ARG A 4 -21.66 13.15 -53.20
N HIS A 5 -22.96 13.29 -53.00
CA HIS A 5 -23.53 13.52 -51.67
C HIS A 5 -23.49 12.24 -50.82
N CYS A 6 -23.69 11.06 -51.43
CA CYS A 6 -23.51 9.78 -50.72
C CYS A 6 -22.09 9.60 -50.20
N ILE A 7 -21.08 9.91 -51.02
CA ILE A 7 -19.67 9.82 -50.61
C ILE A 7 -19.38 10.79 -49.47
N LEU A 8 -19.88 12.03 -49.54
CA LEU A 8 -19.71 13.02 -48.48
C LEU A 8 -20.35 12.60 -47.15
N TYR A 9 -21.57 12.05 -47.18
CA TYR A 9 -22.21 11.54 -45.97
C TYR A 9 -21.47 10.34 -45.37
N LEU A 10 -20.91 9.47 -46.20
CA LEU A 10 -20.09 8.35 -45.75
C LEU A 10 -18.85 8.84 -45.00
N TYR A 11 -18.10 9.79 -45.57
CA TYR A 11 -16.93 10.37 -44.90
C TYR A 11 -17.31 11.10 -43.61
N LEU A 12 -18.40 11.85 -43.61
CA LEU A 12 -18.87 12.57 -42.43
C LEU A 12 -19.26 11.59 -41.32
N ALA A 13 -19.97 10.52 -41.64
CA ALA A 13 -20.31 9.47 -40.69
C ALA A 13 -19.06 8.77 -40.12
N LEU A 14 -18.04 8.54 -40.96
CA LEU A 14 -16.79 7.90 -40.55
C LEU A 14 -15.99 8.80 -39.58
N ILE A 15 -15.88 10.09 -39.88
CA ILE A 15 -15.20 11.06 -39.02
C ILE A 15 -15.92 11.21 -37.68
N VAL A 16 -17.26 11.33 -37.71
CA VAL A 16 -18.06 11.40 -36.48
C VAL A 16 -17.93 10.11 -35.67
N GLY A 17 -17.97 8.95 -36.32
CA GLY A 17 -17.79 7.65 -35.67
C GLY A 17 -16.45 7.53 -34.95
N ILE A 18 -15.35 7.91 -35.62
CA ILE A 18 -14.01 7.91 -35.02
C ILE A 18 -13.93 8.91 -33.87
N GLY A 19 -14.48 10.12 -34.04
CA GLY A 19 -14.46 11.15 -33.01
C GLY A 19 -15.21 10.73 -31.75
N VAL A 20 -16.39 10.12 -31.91
CA VAL A 20 -17.18 9.59 -30.79
C VAL A 20 -16.46 8.43 -30.11
N ALA A 21 -15.96 7.45 -30.88
CA ALA A 21 -15.25 6.31 -30.33
C ALA A 21 -13.98 6.75 -29.56
N GLY A 22 -13.19 7.66 -30.14
CA GLY A 22 -12.01 8.22 -29.50
C GLY A 22 -12.35 9.04 -28.24
N GLY A 23 -13.42 9.83 -28.27
CA GLY A 23 -13.90 10.57 -27.11
C GLY A 23 -14.34 9.66 -25.96
N LEU A 24 -15.08 8.60 -26.25
CA LEU A 24 -15.48 7.60 -25.25
C LEU A 24 -14.28 6.89 -24.64
N PHE A 25 -13.34 6.43 -25.49
CA PHE A 25 -12.12 5.78 -25.03
C PHE A 25 -11.26 6.71 -24.16
N PHE A 26 -11.18 8.00 -24.51
CA PHE A 26 -10.42 8.98 -23.74
C PHE A 26 -11.02 9.21 -22.35
N LEU A 27 -12.35 9.27 -22.22
CA LEU A 27 -13.02 9.40 -20.93
C LEU A 27 -12.77 8.18 -20.03
N ASP A 28 -12.85 6.98 -20.59
CA ASP A 28 -12.57 5.74 -19.88
C ASP A 28 -11.10 5.66 -19.42
N ALA A 29 -10.17 5.96 -20.33
CA ALA A 29 -8.75 6.03 -20.02
C ALA A 29 -8.44 7.07 -18.93
N ARG A 30 -9.14 8.21 -18.94
CA ARG A 30 -8.99 9.25 -17.92
C ARG A 30 -9.50 8.78 -16.56
N ALA A 31 -10.62 8.08 -16.52
CA ALA A 31 -11.17 7.51 -15.30
C ALA A 31 -10.20 6.49 -14.68
N GLU A 32 -9.68 5.56 -15.48
CA GLU A 32 -8.73 4.56 -14.99
C GLU A 32 -7.41 5.20 -14.54
N TYR A 33 -6.92 6.22 -15.24
CA TYR A 33 -5.74 6.97 -14.81
C TYR A 33 -5.91 7.60 -13.42
N THR A 34 -7.07 8.22 -13.15
CA THR A 34 -7.34 8.81 -11.83
C THR A 34 -7.38 7.75 -10.73
N ARG A 35 -7.98 6.58 -11.01
CA ARG A 35 -8.04 5.45 -10.09
C ARG A 35 -6.64 4.90 -9.78
N LEU A 36 -5.83 4.67 -10.81
CA LEU A 36 -4.45 4.20 -10.64
C LEU A 36 -3.60 5.20 -9.84
N THR A 37 -3.80 6.50 -10.06
CA THR A 37 -3.09 7.54 -9.30
C THR A 37 -3.47 7.51 -7.81
N ALA A 38 -4.75 7.32 -7.49
CA ALA A 38 -5.21 7.18 -6.11
C ALA A 38 -4.59 5.93 -5.44
N ILE A 39 -4.58 4.80 -6.14
CA ILE A 39 -3.96 3.55 -5.66
C ILE A 39 -2.46 3.73 -5.44
N GLN A 40 -1.76 4.41 -6.34
CA GLN A 40 -0.33 4.71 -6.17
C GLN A 40 -0.07 5.59 -4.95
N ALA A 41 -0.90 6.61 -4.72
CA ALA A 41 -0.77 7.49 -3.55
C ALA A 41 -0.99 6.72 -2.23
N GLU A 42 -1.99 5.84 -2.19
CA GLU A 42 -2.25 4.99 -1.03
C GLU A 42 -1.09 4.01 -0.77
N ASN A 43 -0.62 3.31 -1.80
CA ASN A 43 0.51 2.38 -1.64
C ASN A 43 1.78 3.08 -1.19
N LYS A 44 2.09 4.27 -1.72
CA LYS A 44 3.24 5.05 -1.26
C LYS A 44 3.15 5.39 0.24
N ARG A 45 1.95 5.73 0.73
CA ARG A 45 1.75 5.96 2.17
C ARG A 45 1.98 4.69 2.98
N ARG A 46 1.41 3.57 2.55
CA ARG A 46 1.59 2.27 3.23
C ARG A 46 3.05 1.83 3.28
N VAL A 47 3.79 2.05 2.20
CA VAL A 47 5.24 1.77 2.14
C VAL A 47 6.00 2.68 3.12
N ALA A 48 5.73 3.98 3.14
CA ALA A 48 6.38 4.90 4.06
C ALA A 48 6.09 4.57 5.55
N GLU A 49 4.87 4.16 5.87
CA GLU A 49 4.51 3.69 7.21
C GLU A 49 5.25 2.39 7.58
N ALA A 50 5.33 1.44 6.65
CA ALA A 50 6.05 0.19 6.85
C ALA A 50 7.56 0.43 7.03
N GLU A 51 8.17 1.32 6.24
CA GLU A 51 9.57 1.71 6.39
C GLU A 51 9.83 2.36 7.74
N THR A 52 8.93 3.22 8.22
CA THR A 52 9.07 3.85 9.55
C THR A 52 9.00 2.80 10.66
N ARG A 53 8.09 1.83 10.55
CA ARG A 53 7.97 0.70 11.48
C ARG A 53 9.20 -0.21 11.44
N LEU A 54 9.77 -0.43 10.26
CA LEU A 54 11.00 -1.22 10.10
C LEU A 54 12.19 -0.51 10.75
N LYS A 55 12.40 0.78 10.50
CA LYS A 55 13.47 1.55 11.15
C LYS A 55 13.37 1.53 12.67
N TYR A 56 12.15 1.62 13.22
CA TYR A 56 11.94 1.50 14.65
C TYR A 56 12.35 0.11 15.18
N GLN A 57 11.97 -0.96 14.47
CA GLN A 57 12.36 -2.32 14.83
C GLN A 57 13.87 -2.54 14.73
N GLU A 58 14.52 -2.00 13.71
CA GLU A 58 15.98 -2.07 13.55
C GLU A 58 16.70 -1.35 14.69
N GLN A 59 16.25 -0.17 15.10
CA GLN A 59 16.82 0.53 16.26
C GLN A 59 16.64 -0.25 17.56
N VAL A 60 15.48 -0.89 17.75
CA VAL A 60 15.23 -1.75 18.90
C VAL A 60 16.15 -2.99 18.86
N LEU A 61 16.31 -3.59 17.67
CA LEU A 61 17.16 -4.75 17.46
C LEU A 61 18.64 -4.40 17.66
N GLU A 62 19.08 -3.24 17.20
CA GLU A 62 20.44 -2.74 17.41
C GLU A 62 20.73 -2.55 18.89
N ARG A 63 19.82 -1.90 19.64
CA ARG A 63 19.91 -1.78 21.10
C ARG A 63 19.97 -3.14 21.80
N MET A 64 19.14 -4.09 21.35
CA MET A 64 19.15 -5.48 21.84
C MET A 64 20.46 -6.21 21.54
N ARG A 65 21.15 -5.89 20.43
CA ARG A 65 22.41 -6.51 20.03
C ARG A 65 23.61 -5.94 20.81
N THR A 66 23.58 -4.66 21.16
CA THR A 66 24.65 -4.00 21.92
C THR A 66 24.63 -4.28 23.42
N ASP A 67 23.50 -4.71 23.99
CA ASP A 67 23.37 -5.00 25.42
C ASP A 67 22.84 -6.43 25.68
N PRO A 68 23.72 -7.43 25.87
CA PRO A 68 23.32 -8.82 26.09
C PRO A 68 22.47 -9.03 27.37
N ALA A 69 22.59 -8.14 28.38
CA ALA A 69 21.78 -8.22 29.59
C ALA A 69 20.30 -7.86 29.35
N TYR A 70 20.03 -6.98 28.37
CA TYR A 70 18.68 -6.61 27.97
C TYR A 70 18.00 -7.71 27.13
N LEU A 71 18.74 -8.38 26.25
CA LEU A 71 18.25 -9.50 25.43
C LEU A 71 17.72 -10.65 26.32
N GLU A 72 18.48 -11.01 27.35
CA GLU A 72 18.11 -12.06 28.29
C GLU A 72 16.83 -11.71 29.07
N LYS A 73 16.69 -10.44 29.49
CA LYS A 73 15.49 -9.93 30.19
C LYS A 73 14.23 -9.97 29.31
N VAL A 74 14.34 -9.60 28.04
CA VAL A 74 13.21 -9.60 27.09
C VAL A 74 12.79 -11.02 26.71
N ILE A 75 13.76 -11.91 26.45
CA ILE A 75 13.52 -13.34 26.21
C ILE A 75 12.83 -13.96 27.43
N ARG A 76 13.32 -13.67 28.64
CA ARG A 76 12.78 -14.15 29.91
C ARG A 76 11.34 -13.66 30.15
N SER A 77 11.03 -12.40 29.83
CA SER A 77 9.67 -11.85 29.93
C SER A 77 8.69 -12.44 28.90
N LYS A 78 9.14 -12.72 27.66
CA LYS A 78 8.28 -13.30 26.61
C LYS A 78 8.03 -14.79 26.79
N LEU A 79 9.01 -15.54 27.30
CA LEU A 79 8.91 -16.97 27.57
C LEU A 79 8.41 -17.29 28.99
N GLY A 80 8.18 -16.27 29.83
CA GLY A 80 7.66 -16.44 31.18
C GLY A 80 8.63 -17.05 32.19
N TYR A 81 9.91 -17.22 31.82
CA TYR A 81 10.97 -17.71 32.71
C TYR A 81 11.35 -16.66 33.76
N THR A 82 11.95 -17.10 34.88
CA THR A 82 12.48 -16.21 35.92
C THR A 82 13.95 -16.59 36.17
N ALA A 83 14.77 -15.64 36.63
CA ALA A 83 16.16 -15.93 37.02
C ALA A 83 16.18 -17.00 38.11
N PRO A 84 17.26 -17.79 38.26
CA PRO A 84 17.38 -18.75 39.36
C PRO A 84 17.27 -18.11 40.77
N ASN A 85 17.35 -16.77 40.87
CA ASN A 85 17.44 -16.04 42.13
C ASN A 85 16.29 -15.03 42.33
N GLU A 86 15.24 -15.03 41.50
CA GLU A 86 14.11 -14.08 41.63
C GLU A 86 12.80 -14.82 41.90
N PHE A 87 12.10 -14.42 42.97
CA PHE A 87 10.82 -15.01 43.36
C PHE A 87 9.66 -14.27 42.69
N LYS A 88 8.86 -15.01 41.90
CA LYS A 88 7.62 -14.50 41.31
C LYS A 88 6.50 -14.56 42.36
N PHE A 89 6.30 -13.47 43.11
CA PHE A 89 5.14 -13.34 44.00
C PHE A 89 3.86 -13.27 43.15
N ARG A 90 3.08 -14.35 43.17
CA ARG A 90 1.71 -14.35 42.66
C ARG A 90 0.80 -14.14 43.86
N PHE A 91 0.29 -12.92 44.04
CA PHE A 91 -0.78 -12.69 45.01
C PHE A 91 -2.04 -13.39 44.49
N SER A 92 -2.52 -14.37 45.25
CA SER A 92 -3.87 -14.90 45.08
C SER A 92 -4.83 -13.85 45.60
N GLU A 93 -5.57 -13.22 44.70
CA GLU A 93 -6.67 -12.32 45.06
C GLU A 93 -7.82 -13.20 45.59
N ASN A 94 -8.24 -12.95 46.82
CA ASN A 94 -9.47 -13.51 47.41
C ASN A 94 -10.69 -12.76 46.88
#